data_AF-A0A0M2GTN9-F1
#
_entry.id   AF-A0A0M2GTN9-F1
#
_cell.length_a   1.000
_cell.length_b   1.000
_cell.length_c   1.000
_cell.angle_alpha   90.00
_cell.angle_beta   90.00
_cell.angle_gamma   90.00
#
_symmetry.space_group_name_H-M   'P 1'
#
loop_
_entity.id
_entity.type
_entity.pdbx_description
1 polymer ?
#
loop_
_entity_poly.entity_id
_entity_poly.type
_entity_poly.pdbx_seq_one_letter_code
_entity_poly.pdbx_strand_id
1 'polypeptide(L)'
;MRCKRIGAGAALAAGALAVTGLAFAPAALAVTPQTATISADCGTFGSGEATLTATQDGTAATLTVKSAAITAPIALGEDSISSTLTLVKSGGGTVDFTGTENPAMAAGAPVEVGPLSGTVASGDSLEAFGGSLRMTVFGITITCTATGPQSPGPFVFD
;
A
#
# COMPACT_ATOMS: atom_id res chain seq x y z
N MET A 1 -63.61 -36.47 -25.52
CA MET A 1 -63.45 -36.87 -26.93
C MET A 1 -61.97 -36.82 -27.30
N ARG A 2 -61.53 -37.71 -28.20
CA ARG A 2 -60.14 -38.06 -28.55
C ARG A 2 -59.43 -37.02 -29.43
N CYS A 3 -58.09 -37.15 -29.46
CA CYS A 3 -57.14 -36.84 -30.56
C CYS A 3 -56.71 -35.36 -30.73
N LYS A 4 -55.47 -35.00 -31.10
CA LYS A 4 -54.39 -35.74 -31.78
C LYS A 4 -53.01 -35.05 -31.57
N ARG A 5 -51.95 -35.84 -31.41
CA ARG A 5 -50.53 -35.42 -31.58
C ARG A 5 -50.16 -35.46 -33.07
N ILE A 6 -49.48 -34.43 -33.59
CA ILE A 6 -48.47 -34.43 -34.69
C ILE A 6 -47.81 -33.02 -34.64
N GLY A 7 -46.50 -32.76 -34.75
CA GLY A 7 -45.32 -33.55 -35.05
C GLY A 7 -44.04 -32.73 -34.74
N ALA A 8 -42.91 -33.44 -34.73
CA ALA A 8 -41.59 -32.96 -34.37
C ALA A 8 -40.92 -32.09 -35.45
N GLY A 9 -39.98 -31.22 -35.04
CA GLY A 9 -39.05 -30.55 -35.95
C GLY A 9 -37.98 -29.72 -35.24
N ALA A 10 -36.77 -30.29 -35.15
CA ALA A 10 -35.46 -29.66 -35.00
C ALA A 10 -35.12 -28.90 -33.69
N ALA A 11 -34.24 -29.55 -32.92
CA ALA A 11 -33.40 -28.97 -31.88
C ALA A 11 -32.25 -28.12 -32.45
N LEU A 12 -31.53 -27.45 -31.53
CA LEU A 12 -30.23 -26.75 -31.66
C LEU A 12 -30.38 -25.29 -32.14
N ALA A 13 -29.83 -24.26 -31.51
CA ALA A 13 -28.69 -24.16 -30.61
C ALA A 13 -28.68 -22.81 -29.85
N ALA A 14 -27.97 -22.79 -28.71
CA ALA A 14 -27.19 -21.68 -28.14
C ALA A 14 -27.89 -20.31 -27.93
N GLY A 15 -27.88 -19.70 -26.76
CA GLY A 15 -27.10 -19.87 -25.54
C GLY A 15 -27.28 -18.61 -24.70
N ALA A 16 -27.03 -18.76 -23.40
CA ALA A 16 -26.80 -17.76 -22.37
C ALA A 16 -26.45 -16.34 -22.88
N LEU A 17 -26.95 -15.26 -22.26
CA LEU A 17 -26.44 -14.80 -20.96
C LEU A 17 -27.46 -13.87 -20.30
N ALA A 18 -28.18 -14.36 -19.30
CA ALA A 18 -28.71 -13.52 -18.23
C ALA A 18 -27.59 -13.34 -17.21
N VAL A 19 -26.67 -12.40 -17.44
CA VAL A 19 -25.78 -11.90 -16.40
C VAL A 19 -26.43 -10.66 -15.83
N THR A 20 -27.25 -10.89 -14.81
CA THR A 20 -27.62 -9.85 -13.85
C THR A 20 -26.34 -9.14 -13.44
N GLY A 21 -26.30 -7.82 -13.63
CA GLY A 21 -25.17 -6.99 -13.26
C GLY A 21 -24.83 -7.19 -11.80
N LEU A 22 -23.77 -7.97 -11.55
CA LEU A 22 -23.01 -7.90 -10.32
C LEU A 22 -22.33 -6.53 -10.37
N ALA A 23 -23.03 -5.51 -9.88
CA ALA A 23 -22.35 -4.32 -9.38
C ALA A 23 -21.39 -4.86 -8.32
N PHE A 24 -20.10 -4.98 -8.66
CA PHE A 24 -19.07 -5.19 -7.68
C PHE A 24 -19.21 -4.03 -6.70
N ALA A 25 -19.87 -4.28 -5.57
CA ALA A 25 -19.72 -3.43 -4.41
C ALA A 25 -18.22 -3.22 -4.23
N PRO A 26 -17.73 -1.99 -3.96
CA PRO A 26 -16.33 -1.80 -3.64
C PRO A 26 -16.00 -2.84 -2.58
N ALA A 27 -15.03 -3.72 -2.84
CA ALA A 27 -14.50 -4.57 -1.79
C ALA A 27 -14.17 -3.61 -0.64
N ALA A 28 -14.73 -3.84 0.54
CA ALA A 28 -14.48 -2.98 1.70
C ALA A 28 -12.97 -2.82 1.80
N LEU A 29 -12.47 -1.62 1.49
CA LEU A 29 -11.05 -1.36 1.48
C LEU A 29 -10.65 -1.38 2.94
N ALA A 30 -9.94 -2.44 3.34
CA ALA A 30 -9.48 -2.62 4.72
C ALA A 30 -8.71 -1.36 5.19
N VAL A 31 -8.01 -0.68 4.28
CA VAL A 31 -7.44 0.64 4.53
C VAL A 31 -7.94 1.69 3.56
N THR A 32 -8.35 2.84 4.08
CA THR A 32 -8.74 4.02 3.29
C THR A 32 -7.98 5.26 3.75
N PRO A 33 -7.31 6.00 2.85
CA PRO A 33 -7.03 5.66 1.46
C PRO A 33 -6.00 4.52 1.34
N GLN A 34 -5.90 3.86 0.19
CA GLN A 34 -4.84 2.87 -0.05
C GLN A 34 -3.48 3.53 -0.35
N THR A 35 -3.49 4.75 -0.88
CA THR A 35 -2.29 5.48 -1.28
C THR A 35 -2.38 6.91 -0.79
N ALA A 36 -1.27 7.41 -0.27
CA ALA A 36 -1.09 8.80 0.15
C ALA A 36 0.26 9.32 -0.31
N THR A 37 0.37 10.62 -0.59
CA THR A 37 1.66 11.28 -0.84
C THR A 37 2.07 12.12 0.37
N ILE A 38 3.36 12.16 0.64
CA ILE A 38 3.97 13.02 1.65
C ILE A 38 5.16 13.76 1.04
N SER A 39 5.47 14.92 1.58
CA SER A 39 6.79 15.54 1.39
C SER A 39 7.71 15.03 2.49
N ALA A 40 8.76 14.31 2.14
CA ALA A 40 9.75 13.76 3.06
C ALA A 40 11.06 14.54 2.97
N ASP A 41 11.73 14.73 4.11
CA ASP A 41 13.08 15.28 4.22
C ASP A 41 13.99 14.27 4.92
N CYS A 42 15.05 13.85 4.24
CA CYS A 42 16.06 12.92 4.75
C CYS A 42 17.40 13.63 5.03
N GLY A 43 17.38 14.96 5.22
CA GLY A 43 18.58 15.78 5.39
C GLY A 43 19.51 15.72 4.17
N THR A 44 20.75 15.30 4.38
CA THR A 44 21.79 15.28 3.34
C THR A 44 21.53 14.28 2.20
N PHE A 45 20.60 13.34 2.39
CA PHE A 45 20.25 12.32 1.39
C PHE A 45 19.18 12.81 0.41
N GLY A 46 18.62 13.99 0.64
CA GLY A 46 17.63 14.61 -0.24
C GLY A 46 16.28 14.81 0.45
N SER A 47 15.39 15.49 -0.28
CA SER A 47 14.02 15.74 0.13
C SER A 47 13.12 15.82 -1.09
N GLY A 48 11.83 15.58 -0.87
CA GLY A 48 10.81 15.67 -1.91
C GLY A 48 9.63 14.74 -1.67
N GLU A 49 8.82 14.55 -2.70
CA GLU A 49 7.61 13.74 -2.60
C GLU A 49 7.93 12.24 -2.48
N ALA A 50 7.22 11.57 -1.57
CA ALA A 50 7.18 10.13 -1.44
C ALA A 50 5.73 9.64 -1.43
N THR A 51 5.49 8.52 -2.09
CA THR A 51 4.22 7.81 -2.10
C THR A 51 4.24 6.69 -1.08
N LEU A 52 3.23 6.66 -0.22
CA LEU A 52 2.95 5.61 0.75
C LEU A 52 1.79 4.78 0.24
N THR A 53 1.96 3.46 0.15
CA THR A 53 0.89 2.52 -0.18
C THR A 53 0.65 1.60 1.01
N ALA A 54 -0.57 1.60 1.53
CA ALA A 54 -0.98 0.78 2.66
C ALA A 54 -1.86 -0.39 2.18
N THR A 55 -1.66 -1.56 2.80
CA THR A 55 -2.55 -2.72 2.67
C THR A 55 -2.83 -3.30 4.05
N GLN A 56 -3.92 -4.05 4.17
CA GLN A 56 -4.29 -4.72 5.41
C GLN A 56 -4.94 -6.08 5.10
N ASP A 57 -4.54 -7.08 5.88
CA ASP A 57 -5.10 -8.43 5.93
C ASP A 57 -5.37 -8.80 7.40
N GLY A 58 -6.62 -8.64 7.83
CA GLY A 58 -7.00 -8.78 9.23
C GLY A 58 -6.33 -7.71 10.10
N THR A 59 -5.59 -8.10 11.13
CA THR A 59 -4.83 -7.15 11.98
C THR A 59 -3.43 -6.85 11.45
N ALA A 60 -2.97 -7.57 10.41
CA ALA A 60 -1.69 -7.31 9.79
C ALA A 60 -1.85 -6.20 8.75
N ALA A 61 -0.94 -5.23 8.75
CA ALA A 61 -0.90 -4.19 7.75
C ALA A 61 0.51 -4.07 7.17
N THR A 62 0.59 -3.72 5.90
CA THR A 62 1.87 -3.42 5.27
C THR A 62 1.89 -2.04 4.67
N LEU A 63 3.04 -1.37 4.73
CA LEU A 63 3.29 -0.12 4.03
C LEU A 63 4.48 -0.23 3.09
N THR A 64 4.32 0.26 1.87
CA THR A 64 5.41 0.43 0.91
C THR A 64 5.65 1.92 0.70
N VAL A 65 6.92 2.33 0.73
CA VAL A 65 7.35 3.72 0.54
C VAL A 65 8.17 3.82 -0.73
N LYS A 66 7.81 4.77 -1.61
CA LYS A 66 8.53 5.04 -2.85
C LYS A 66 8.76 6.53 -3.02
N SER A 67 9.98 6.95 -3.34
CA SER A 67 10.29 8.34 -3.67
C SER A 67 11.14 8.43 -4.92
N ALA A 68 10.69 9.24 -5.88
CA ALA A 68 11.47 9.58 -7.07
C ALA A 68 12.43 10.74 -6.82
N ALA A 69 12.17 11.57 -5.80
CA ALA A 69 12.99 12.73 -5.47
C ALA A 69 14.21 12.36 -4.62
N ILE A 70 14.08 11.34 -3.77
CA ILE A 70 15.18 10.80 -2.97
C ILE A 70 15.77 9.60 -3.71
N THR A 71 17.04 9.71 -4.09
CA THR A 71 17.74 8.68 -4.88
C THR A 71 18.83 7.99 -4.08
N ALA A 72 19.05 6.70 -4.33
CA ALA A 72 20.13 5.95 -3.72
C ALA A 72 21.50 6.42 -4.26
N PRO A 73 22.41 6.97 -3.45
CA PRO A 73 23.70 7.48 -3.96
C PRO A 73 24.66 6.37 -4.39
N ILE A 74 24.41 5.14 -3.93
CA ILE A 74 25.17 3.94 -4.24
C ILE A 74 24.20 2.84 -4.71
N ALA A 75 24.73 1.81 -5.36
CA ALA A 75 23.92 0.64 -5.67
C ALA A 75 23.54 -0.09 -4.37
N LEU A 76 22.26 -0.43 -4.24
CA LEU A 76 21.71 -1.17 -3.11
C LEU A 76 21.27 -2.54 -3.60
N GLY A 77 21.66 -3.58 -2.87
CA GLY A 77 21.21 -4.93 -3.15
C GLY A 77 19.74 -5.10 -2.77
N GLU A 78 19.12 -6.14 -3.31
CA GLU A 78 17.85 -6.63 -2.78
C GLU A 78 18.01 -6.95 -1.28
N ASP A 79 16.97 -6.65 -0.50
CA ASP A 79 16.87 -6.92 0.95
C ASP A 79 18.03 -6.39 1.80
N SER A 80 18.62 -5.26 1.38
CA SER A 80 19.81 -4.69 2.01
C SER A 80 19.52 -3.50 2.95
N ILE A 81 18.25 -3.08 3.03
CA ILE A 81 17.83 -1.89 3.78
C ILE A 81 16.92 -2.30 4.94
N SER A 82 17.41 -2.19 6.18
CA SER A 82 16.55 -2.34 7.35
C SER A 82 15.76 -1.06 7.59
N SER A 83 14.45 -1.10 7.41
CA SER A 83 13.56 0.05 7.50
C SER A 83 12.58 -0.05 8.66
N THR A 84 12.29 1.09 9.28
CA THR A 84 11.27 1.26 10.31
C THR A 84 10.51 2.55 10.02
N LEU A 85 9.27 2.43 9.58
CA LEU A 85 8.34 3.53 9.38
C LEU A 85 7.45 3.64 10.62
N THR A 86 7.61 4.71 11.38
CA THR A 86 6.77 5.05 12.51
C THR A 86 5.66 5.98 12.04
N LEU A 87 4.41 5.58 12.20
CA LEU A 87 3.22 6.43 12.00
C LEU A 87 2.63 6.84 13.35
N VAL A 88 2.06 8.02 13.43
CA VAL A 88 1.38 8.52 14.63
C VAL A 88 -0.10 8.18 14.58
N LYS A 89 -0.66 7.80 15.74
CA LYS A 89 -2.09 7.52 15.87
C LYS A 89 -2.83 8.78 16.28
N SER A 90 -4.02 9.03 15.71
CA SER A 90 -4.82 10.22 16.02
C SER A 90 -5.23 10.34 17.50
N GLY A 91 -5.36 9.21 18.21
CA GLY A 91 -5.64 9.14 19.66
C GLY A 91 -4.41 9.22 20.57
N GLY A 92 -3.22 9.43 20.01
CA GLY A 92 -1.94 9.37 20.72
C GLY A 92 -1.23 8.01 20.60
N GLY A 93 0.09 8.04 20.75
CA GLY A 93 0.95 6.89 20.52
C GLY A 93 1.37 6.73 19.05
N THR A 94 2.12 5.67 18.78
CA THR A 94 2.71 5.39 17.46
C THR A 94 2.56 3.91 17.10
N VAL A 95 2.64 3.62 15.81
CA VAL A 95 2.71 2.26 15.26
C VAL A 95 3.94 2.19 14.37
N ASP A 96 4.78 1.19 14.61
CA ASP A 96 5.97 0.94 13.80
C ASP A 96 5.69 -0.15 12.76
N PHE A 97 6.08 0.14 11.53
CA PHE A 97 6.10 -0.79 10.41
C PHE A 97 7.55 -1.07 10.08
N THR A 98 7.95 -2.34 10.13
CA THR A 98 9.35 -2.75 9.97
C THR A 98 9.51 -3.76 8.85
N GLY A 99 10.66 -3.73 8.20
CA GLY A 99 10.99 -4.68 7.15
C GLY A 99 12.39 -4.48 6.63
N THR A 100 12.92 -5.50 5.97
CA THR A 100 14.20 -5.45 5.26
C THR A 100 14.02 -5.46 3.75
N GLU A 101 12.79 -5.63 3.28
CA GLU A 101 12.44 -5.80 1.87
C GLU A 101 12.69 -4.50 1.09
N ASN A 102 13.46 -4.63 0.01
CA ASN A 102 13.63 -3.59 -1.00
C ASN A 102 14.09 -4.22 -2.31
N PRO A 103 13.68 -3.71 -3.49
CA PRO A 103 14.24 -4.18 -4.75
C PRO A 103 15.71 -3.78 -4.87
N ALA A 104 16.47 -4.48 -5.72
CA ALA A 104 17.80 -4.03 -6.11
C ALA A 104 17.71 -2.67 -6.83
N MET A 105 18.49 -1.69 -6.38
CA MET A 105 18.49 -0.32 -6.91
C MET A 105 19.88 0.05 -7.40
N ALA A 106 19.97 0.55 -8.63
CA ALA A 106 21.22 1.13 -9.13
C ALA A 106 21.53 2.46 -8.43
N ALA A 107 22.79 2.88 -8.46
CA ALA A 107 23.15 4.23 -8.02
C ALA A 107 22.41 5.28 -8.86
N GLY A 108 21.85 6.29 -8.19
CA GLY A 108 20.99 7.32 -8.77
C GLY A 108 19.53 6.89 -8.99
N ALA A 109 19.16 5.64 -8.70
CA ALA A 109 17.79 5.19 -8.83
C ALA A 109 16.90 5.75 -7.69
N PRO A 110 15.58 5.94 -7.95
CA PRO A 110 14.59 6.21 -6.92
C PRO A 110 14.66 5.24 -5.74
N VAL A 111 14.48 5.73 -4.52
CA VAL A 111 14.40 4.87 -3.33
C VAL A 111 13.02 4.23 -3.24
N GLU A 112 13.01 2.90 -3.04
CA GLU A 112 11.82 2.10 -2.78
C GLU A 112 12.12 1.14 -1.62
N VAL A 113 11.27 1.14 -0.59
CA VAL A 113 11.38 0.26 0.57
C VAL A 113 10.01 -0.31 0.96
N GLY A 114 10.01 -1.56 1.40
CA GLY A 114 8.83 -2.31 1.76
C GLY A 114 8.54 -3.47 0.81
N PRO A 115 7.54 -4.30 1.15
CA PRO A 115 6.52 -4.07 2.17
C PRO A 115 7.05 -4.09 3.62
N LEU A 116 6.74 -3.04 4.38
CA LEU A 116 7.04 -2.93 5.81
C LEU A 116 5.85 -3.44 6.60
N SER A 117 6.05 -4.44 7.45
CA SER A 117 4.97 -5.08 8.20
C SER A 117 4.75 -4.42 9.56
N GLY A 118 3.49 -4.24 9.92
CA GLY A 118 3.04 -3.73 11.22
C GLY A 118 1.71 -4.36 11.63
N THR A 119 1.26 -4.03 12.83
CA THR A 119 -0.05 -4.48 13.35
C THR A 119 -0.92 -3.28 13.63
N VAL A 120 -2.16 -3.33 13.14
CA VAL A 120 -3.17 -2.29 13.30
C VAL A 120 -4.43 -2.88 13.92
N ALA A 121 -5.20 -2.03 14.59
CA ALA A 121 -6.55 -2.36 15.03
C ALA A 121 -7.59 -1.66 14.13
N SER A 122 -8.78 -2.25 14.09
CA SER A 122 -9.95 -1.63 13.48
C SER A 122 -10.19 -0.23 14.05
N GLY A 123 -10.38 0.76 13.17
CA GLY A 123 -10.54 2.17 13.50
C GLY A 123 -9.23 2.92 13.77
N ASP A 124 -8.06 2.28 13.66
CA ASP A 124 -6.79 2.99 13.77
C ASP A 124 -6.65 4.00 12.63
N SER A 125 -6.40 5.25 13.02
CA SER A 125 -6.11 6.34 12.09
C SER A 125 -4.64 6.73 12.24
N LEU A 126 -3.85 6.45 11.21
CA LEU A 126 -2.39 6.58 11.19
C LEU A 126 -1.93 7.66 10.21
N GLU A 127 -1.05 8.53 10.68
CA GLU A 127 -0.51 9.68 9.95
C GLU A 127 1.01 9.59 9.91
N ALA A 128 1.61 9.84 8.74
CA ALA A 128 3.06 9.89 8.59
C ALA A 128 3.66 11.19 9.13
N PHE A 129 2.90 12.28 9.11
CA PHE A 129 3.31 13.55 9.71
C PHE A 129 3.37 13.47 11.23
N GLY A 130 4.50 13.89 11.80
CA GLY A 130 4.83 13.67 13.22
C GLY A 130 5.50 12.31 13.49
N GLY A 131 5.54 11.42 12.49
CA GLY A 131 6.29 10.17 12.50
C GLY A 131 7.68 10.28 11.87
N SER A 132 8.28 9.13 11.55
CA SER A 132 9.58 9.09 10.86
C SER A 132 9.80 7.77 10.13
N LEU A 133 10.53 7.81 9.02
CA LEU A 133 11.11 6.64 8.38
C LEU A 133 12.59 6.56 8.73
N ARG A 134 13.00 5.51 9.43
CA ARG A 134 14.40 5.17 9.70
C ARG A 134 14.83 4.06 8.78
N MET A 135 15.92 4.27 8.04
CA MET A 135 16.51 3.26 7.17
C MET A 135 17.95 3.05 7.57
N THR A 136 18.37 1.80 7.77
CA THR A 136 19.77 1.45 8.03
C THR A 136 20.32 0.73 6.81
N VAL A 137 21.31 1.36 6.18
CA VAL A 137 21.97 0.88 4.97
C VAL A 137 23.46 0.72 5.28
N PHE A 138 24.00 -0.50 5.18
CA PHE A 138 25.40 -0.80 5.53
C PHE A 138 25.86 -0.27 6.90
N GLY A 139 24.97 -0.23 7.89
CA GLY A 139 25.26 0.26 9.25
C GLY A 139 25.14 1.79 9.44
N ILE A 140 24.76 2.53 8.39
CA ILE A 140 24.46 3.96 8.48
C ILE A 140 22.95 4.15 8.58
N THR A 141 22.50 4.84 9.64
CA THR A 141 21.08 5.15 9.83
C THR A 141 20.73 6.50 9.21
N ILE A 142 19.80 6.47 8.27
CA ILE A 142 19.16 7.61 7.64
C ILE A 142 17.80 7.80 8.31
N THR A 143 17.48 9.03 8.70
CA THR A 143 16.16 9.37 9.24
C THR A 143 15.50 10.35 8.31
N CYS A 144 14.33 9.98 7.80
CA CYS A 144 13.48 10.82 6.99
C CYS A 144 12.23 11.21 7.80
N THR A 145 11.84 12.48 7.74
CA THR A 145 10.62 12.96 8.40
C THR A 145 9.68 13.56 7.36
N ALA A 146 8.38 13.37 7.57
CA ALA A 146 7.38 14.07 6.77
C ALA A 146 7.35 15.55 7.19
N THR A 147 7.40 16.46 6.22
CA THR A 147 7.39 17.92 6.46
C THR A 147 5.97 18.50 6.50
N GLY A 148 4.97 17.70 6.13
CA GLY A 148 3.55 18.03 6.21
C GLY A 148 2.66 16.78 6.23
N PRO A 149 1.35 16.95 6.46
CA PRO A 149 0.37 15.85 6.47
C PRO A 149 0.30 15.16 5.12
N GLN A 150 0.01 13.86 5.16
CA GLN A 150 -0.15 13.05 3.96
C GLN A 150 -1.47 13.37 3.25
N SER A 151 -1.47 13.23 1.92
CA SER A 151 -2.64 13.54 1.09
C SER A 151 -2.86 12.48 0.00
N PRO A 152 -4.06 11.88 -0.10
CA PRO A 152 -5.14 11.91 0.88
C PRO A 152 -4.74 11.19 2.18
N GLY A 153 -5.38 11.51 3.31
CA GLY A 153 -5.09 10.83 4.58
C GLY A 153 -5.54 11.63 5.80
N PRO A 154 -5.50 11.07 7.02
CA PRO A 154 -4.71 9.90 7.47
C PRO A 154 -5.20 8.53 6.95
N PHE A 155 -4.37 7.49 7.07
CA PHE A 155 -4.76 6.10 6.79
C PHE A 155 -5.72 5.61 7.87
N VAL A 156 -6.92 5.17 7.50
CA VAL A 156 -7.90 4.57 8.42
C VAL A 156 -8.02 3.08 8.10
N PHE A 157 -7.71 2.23 9.07
CA PHE A 157 -7.77 0.77 8.98
C PHE A 157 -9.08 0.23 9.55
N ASP A 158 -9.64 -0.85 8.97
CA ASP A 158 -10.93 -1.48 9.33
C ASP A 158 -10.76 -2.75 10.17
#